data_AF-A0A2V9IUC7-F1
#
_entry.id   AF-A0A2V9IUC7-F1
#
_cell.length_a   1.000
_cell.length_b   1.000
_cell.length_c   1.000
_cell.angle_alpha   90.00
_cell.angle_beta   90.00
_cell.angle_gamma   90.00
#
_symmetry.space_group_name_H-M   'P 1'
#
loop_
_entity.id
_entity.type
_entity.pdbx_description
1 polymer ?
#
loop_
_entity_poly.entity_id
_entity_poly.type
_entity_poly.pdbx_seq_one_letter_code
_entity_poly.pdbx_strand_id
1 'polypeptide(L)'
;MHSLPGDDEYRLVAEFYDYVAPYRERQDVAFFVQMARDSGGPVLEIGCGTGRVLIPTAQAATEIVGLDASPAMLARCREKLSRE
;
A
#
# COMPACT_ATOMS: atom_id res chain seq x y z
N MET A 1 -13.30 26.86 -13.17
CA MET A 1 -13.12 25.51 -12.60
C MET A 1 -11.90 24.89 -13.27
N HIS A 2 -10.72 25.14 -12.72
CA HIS A 2 -9.46 24.62 -13.25
C HIS A 2 -9.31 23.19 -12.71
N SER A 3 -9.38 22.17 -13.58
CA SER A 3 -8.93 20.84 -13.24
C SER A 3 -7.41 20.86 -13.06
N LEU A 4 -6.92 20.37 -11.92
CA LEU A 4 -5.50 20.12 -11.72
C LEU A 4 -5.13 18.82 -12.46
N PRO A 5 -4.00 18.77 -13.17
CA PRO A 5 -3.54 17.56 -13.84
C PRO A 5 -3.02 16.58 -12.77
N GLY A 6 -3.84 15.59 -12.38
CA GLY A 6 -3.51 14.66 -11.28
C GLY A 6 -3.40 13.19 -11.69
N ASP A 7 -3.79 12.83 -12.91
CA ASP A 7 -4.01 11.41 -13.26
C ASP A 7 -2.77 10.71 -13.84
N ASP A 8 -1.77 11.48 -14.29
CA ASP A 8 -0.64 10.96 -15.07
C ASP A 8 0.71 10.95 -14.31
N GLU A 9 0.88 11.82 -13.31
CA GLU A 9 2.18 12.03 -12.64
C GLU A 9 2.59 10.83 -11.76
N TYR A 10 1.61 10.10 -11.21
CA TYR A 10 1.86 8.90 -10.41
C TYR A 10 1.82 7.60 -11.20
N ARG A 11 1.45 7.58 -12.48
CA ARG A 11 1.23 6.33 -13.22
C ARG A 11 2.55 5.60 -13.50
N LEU A 12 3.56 6.34 -13.98
CA LEU A 12 4.93 5.84 -14.14
C LEU A 12 5.57 5.52 -12.78
N VAL A 13 5.36 6.39 -11.78
CA VAL A 13 5.85 6.15 -10.42
C VAL A 13 5.26 4.88 -9.84
N ALA A 14 3.97 4.60 -10.04
CA ALA A 14 3.28 3.39 -9.57
C ALA A 14 3.77 2.12 -10.25
N GLU A 15 4.01 2.18 -11.56
CA GLU A 15 4.50 1.04 -12.32
C GLU A 15 5.92 0.63 -11.90
N PHE A 16 6.76 1.60 -11.56
CA PHE A 16 8.14 1.35 -11.11
C PHE A 16 8.31 1.36 -9.59
N TYR A 17 7.30 1.72 -8.81
CA TYR A 17 7.42 1.97 -7.36
C TYR A 17 7.98 0.77 -6.62
N ASP A 18 7.48 -0.42 -6.95
CA ASP A 18 7.92 -1.70 -6.37
C ASP A 18 9.35 -2.07 -6.74
N TYR A 19 9.90 -1.46 -7.79
CA TYR A 19 11.25 -1.71 -8.29
C TYR A 19 12.27 -0.67 -7.81
N VAL A 20 11.81 0.41 -7.19
CA VAL A 20 12.69 1.43 -6.58
C VAL A 20 13.31 0.83 -5.32
N ALA A 21 14.64 0.65 -5.31
CA ALA A 21 15.37 0.01 -4.22
C ALA A 21 15.06 0.60 -2.83
N PRO A 22 15.02 1.94 -2.64
CA PRO A 22 14.59 2.55 -1.38
C PRO A 22 13.20 2.19 -0.88
N TYR A 23 12.31 1.64 -1.72
CA TYR A 23 10.98 1.15 -1.34
C TYR A 23 10.98 -0.37 -1.15
N ARG A 24 11.56 -1.09 -2.11
CA ARG A 24 11.64 -2.56 -2.11
C ARG A 24 12.50 -3.12 -0.97
N GLU A 25 13.63 -2.49 -0.68
CA GLU A 25 14.63 -3.01 0.25
C GLU A 25 14.42 -2.52 1.68
N ARG A 26 13.37 -1.74 1.95
CA ARG A 26 13.06 -1.33 3.32
C ARG A 26 12.73 -2.54 4.17
N GLN A 27 13.48 -2.69 5.26
CA GLN A 27 13.30 -3.75 6.24
C GLN A 27 12.35 -3.33 7.38
N ASP A 28 11.26 -2.64 7.05
CA ASP A 28 10.29 -2.09 8.00
C ASP A 28 8.95 -2.86 8.03
N VAL A 29 8.70 -3.79 7.08
CA VAL A 29 7.43 -4.54 7.00
C VAL A 29 7.11 -5.28 8.29
N ALA A 30 8.09 -6.01 8.85
CA ALA A 30 7.89 -6.80 10.07
C ALA A 30 7.50 -5.93 11.28
N PHE A 31 8.04 -4.71 11.35
CA PHE A 31 7.70 -3.75 12.40
C PHE A 31 6.22 -3.34 12.32
N PHE A 32 5.73 -2.98 11.13
CA PHE A 32 4.33 -2.58 10.95
C PHE A 32 3.36 -3.73 11.17
N VAL A 33 3.70 -4.94 10.70
CA VAL A 33 2.88 -6.14 10.94
C VAL A 33 2.75 -6.44 12.43
N GLN A 34 3.84 -6.33 13.20
CA GLN A 34 3.79 -6.56 14.64
C GLN A 34 2.95 -5.49 15.35
N MET A 35 3.13 -4.23 14.99
CA MET A 35 2.33 -3.12 15.53
C MET A 35 0.83 -3.29 15.25
N ALA A 36 0.46 -3.76 14.05
CA ALA A 36 -0.92 -4.06 13.71
C ALA A 36 -1.50 -5.20 14.58
N ARG A 37 -0.73 -6.26 14.84
CA ARG A 37 -1.14 -7.35 15.74
C ARG A 37 -1.34 -6.86 17.16
N ASP A 38 -0.40 -6.08 17.67
CA ASP A 38 -0.42 -5.58 19.04
C ASP A 38 -1.58 -4.59 19.27
N SER A 39 -2.10 -3.96 18.20
CA SER A 39 -3.26 -3.06 18.28
C SER A 39 -4.55 -3.76 18.75
N GLY A 40 -4.68 -5.08 18.53
CA GLY A 40 -5.84 -5.86 18.96
C GLY A 40 -7.18 -5.49 18.31
N GLY A 41 -7.18 -4.68 17.25
CA GLY A 41 -8.40 -4.20 16.57
C GLY A 41 -8.20 -3.85 15.10
N PRO A 42 -9.22 -3.28 14.43
CA PRO A 42 -9.12 -2.89 13.02
C PRO A 42 -8.05 -1.82 12.78
N VAL A 43 -7.33 -1.93 11.66
CA VAL A 43 -6.23 -1.04 11.28
C VAL A 43 -6.54 -0.23 10.02
N LEU A 44 -6.08 1.02 9.97
CA LEU A 44 -6.10 1.86 8.77
C LEU A 44 -4.67 2.20 8.35
N GLU A 45 -4.30 1.90 7.10
CA GLU A 45 -3.04 2.32 6.48
C GLU A 45 -3.29 3.48 5.51
N ILE A 46 -2.69 4.64 5.80
CA ILE A 46 -2.76 5.84 4.96
C ILE A 46 -1.54 5.87 4.04
N GLY A 47 -1.76 6.02 2.73
CA GLY A 47 -0.70 5.94 1.72
C GLY A 47 -0.26 4.49 1.46
N CYS A 48 -1.21 3.56 1.40
CA CYS A 48 -0.92 2.13 1.29
C CYS A 48 -0.24 1.72 -0.05
N GLY A 49 -0.28 2.60 -1.05
CA GLY A 49 0.38 2.41 -2.34
C GLY A 49 0.00 1.08 -3.00
N THR A 50 1.01 0.33 -3.42
CA THR A 50 0.88 -0.99 -4.04
C THR A 50 0.74 -2.13 -3.02
N GLY A 51 0.61 -1.83 -1.73
CA GLY A 51 0.31 -2.80 -0.67
C GLY A 51 1.51 -3.50 -0.03
N ARG A 52 2.73 -2.94 -0.09
CA ARG A 52 3.95 -3.56 0.49
C ARG A 52 3.82 -3.93 1.97
N VAL A 53 3.14 -3.10 2.76
CA VAL A 53 2.87 -3.36 4.19
C VAL A 53 1.44 -3.87 4.37
N LEU A 54 0.47 -3.29 3.65
CA LEU A 54 -0.94 -3.68 3.70
C LEU A 54 -1.16 -5.18 3.55
N ILE A 55 -0.56 -5.80 2.52
CA ILE A 55 -0.84 -7.19 2.16
C ILE A 55 -0.31 -8.15 3.25
N PRO A 56 0.97 -8.07 3.67
CA PRO A 56 1.46 -8.87 4.80
C PRO A 56 0.68 -8.61 6.09
N THR A 57 0.20 -7.38 6.31
CA THR A 57 -0.59 -7.06 7.50
C THR A 57 -1.98 -7.69 7.44
N ALA A 58 -2.64 -7.67 6.28
CA ALA A 58 -3.93 -8.32 6.06
C ALA A 58 -3.86 -9.84 6.30
N GLN A 59 -2.72 -10.47 6.01
CA GLN A 59 -2.48 -11.89 6.29
C GLN A 59 -2.23 -12.18 7.78
N ALA A 60 -1.85 -11.18 8.56
CA ALA A 60 -1.30 -11.34 9.90
C ALA A 60 -2.17 -10.76 11.03
N ALA A 61 -3.13 -9.88 10.72
CA ALA A 61 -4.01 -9.17 11.66
C ALA A 61 -5.50 -9.30 11.27
N THR A 62 -6.42 -8.90 12.15
CA THR A 62 -7.83 -9.31 12.07
C THR A 62 -8.73 -8.44 11.18
N GLU A 63 -8.39 -7.19 10.87
CA GLU A 63 -9.06 -6.40 9.82
C GLU A 63 -8.17 -5.20 9.46
N ILE A 64 -7.93 -4.94 8.18
CA ILE A 64 -7.18 -3.76 7.73
C ILE A 64 -7.81 -3.11 6.51
N VAL A 65 -7.86 -1.78 6.52
CA VAL A 65 -8.30 -0.94 5.41
C VAL A 65 -7.11 -0.13 4.89
N GLY A 66 -6.91 -0.12 3.57
CA GLY A 66 -5.91 0.70 2.92
C GLY A 66 -6.54 1.90 2.23
N LEU A 67 -5.95 3.09 2.43
CA LEU A 67 -6.32 4.33 1.74
C LEU A 67 -5.10 4.86 0.98
N ASP A 68 -5.30 5.22 -0.28
CA ASP A 68 -4.30 5.93 -1.07
C ASP A 68 -4.99 6.94 -2.01
N ALA A 69 -4.30 8.05 -2.30
CA ALA A 69 -4.80 9.06 -3.21
C ALA A 69 -4.64 8.68 -4.69
N SER A 70 -3.78 7.70 -5.00
CA SER A 70 -3.49 7.25 -6.36
C SER A 70 -4.34 6.06 -6.77
N PRO A 71 -5.29 6.23 -7.72
CA PRO A 71 -6.08 5.11 -8.24
C PRO A 71 -5.22 4.04 -8.91
N ALA A 72 -4.10 4.43 -9.54
CA ALA A 72 -3.17 3.51 -10.20
C ALA A 72 -2.45 2.60 -9.19
N MET A 73 -2.00 3.15 -8.05
CA MET A 73 -1.40 2.37 -6.96
C MET A 73 -2.42 1.37 -6.39
N LEU A 74 -3.65 1.83 -6.13
CA LEU A 74 -4.73 0.98 -5.62
C LEU A 74 -5.09 -0.14 -6.61
N ALA A 75 -5.10 0.12 -7.92
CA ALA A 75 -5.32 -0.91 -8.93
C ALA A 75 -4.26 -2.01 -8.83
N ARG A 76 -2.97 -1.65 -8.74
CA ARG A 76 -1.87 -2.62 -8.56
C ARG A 76 -1.95 -3.35 -7.22
N CYS A 77 -2.32 -2.66 -6.14
CA CYS A 77 -2.56 -3.30 -4.84
C CYS A 77 -3.66 -4.37 -4.93
N ARG A 78 -4.77 -4.06 -5.61
CA ARG A 78 -5.88 -5.01 -5.83
C ARG A 78 -5.46 -6.20 -6.69
N GLU A 79 -4.66 -5.97 -7.73
CA GLU A 79 -4.11 -7.03 -8.57
C GLU A 79 -3.14 -7.96 -7.82
N LYS A 80 -2.39 -7.45 -6.83
CA LYS A 80 -1.56 -8.29 -5.96
C LYS A 80 -2.41 -9.08 -4.97
N LEU A 81 -3.39 -8.42 -4.34
CA LEU A 81 -4.32 -9.06 -3.40
C LEU A 81 -5.10 -10.22 -4.03
N SER A 82 -5.41 -10.16 -5.33
CA SER A 82 -6.10 -11.27 -6.02
C SER A 82 -5.21 -12.47 -6.37
N ARG A 83 -3.89 -12.39 -6.12
CA ARG A 83 -2.91 -13.44 -6.40
C ARG A 83 -2.43 -14.19 -5.15
N GLU A 84 -2.73 -13.67 -3.96
CA GLU A 84 -2.51 -14.32 -2.67
C GLU A 84 -3.64 -15.32 -2.37
#